data_AF-A0A7W1GYD5-F1
#
_entry.id   AF-A0A7W1GYD5-F1
#
_cell.length_a   1.000
_cell.length_b   1.000
_cell.length_c   1.000
_cell.angle_alpha   90.00
_cell.angle_beta   90.00
_cell.angle_gamma   90.00
#
_symmetry.space_group_name_H-M   'P 1'
#
loop_
_entity.id
_entity.type
_entity.pdbx_description
1 polymer ?
#
loop_
_entity_poly.entity_id
_entity_poly.type
_entity_poly.pdbx_seq_one_letter_code
_entity_poly.pdbx_strand_id
1 'polypeptide(L)'
;MRDQIAGDGRLQSVSIAPRTQDMVDGQPIPRTSYPTFTVVDAAVLSNPLADALAGSAELPASLVQREVFLNGEGWKVIGVMSPDNQADGPGPRRLALYVPITSAREALARAPDPPVPELALVARRVEDVAAVRANAERWLAQRYPKWGEEVVVSSYQSEGEQAATAVRLFKLLMGAITGVSLVVGGIGIMNVLLAPVTERTREIGVRKATGARNKDVLAQFLAESVAIAGIGGILGTALGVAVAVAVAAFMRSQSGVPIHAGFSVGTLAVAVAAPLVVGLVFGTYPALRASRLSPIEAIRHE
;
A
#
# COMPACT_ATOMS: atom_id res chain seq x y z
N MET A 1 -3.01 44.02 24.91
CA MET A 1 -3.23 42.96 23.91
C MET A 1 -3.27 41.59 24.60
N ARG A 2 -4.11 41.46 25.65
CA ARG A 2 -4.27 40.27 26.49
C ARG A 2 -5.73 39.74 26.47
N ASP A 3 -6.63 40.46 25.81
CA ASP A 3 -8.08 40.18 25.77
C ASP A 3 -8.56 39.53 24.47
N GLN A 4 -7.66 39.06 23.60
CA GLN A 4 -8.03 38.46 22.31
C GLN A 4 -7.97 36.92 22.28
N ILE A 5 -7.71 36.27 23.42
CA ILE A 5 -7.78 34.80 23.58
C ILE A 5 -9.12 34.40 24.24
N ALA A 6 -10.00 35.36 24.53
CA ALA A 6 -11.38 35.12 24.99
C ALA A 6 -12.37 34.89 23.83
N GLY A 7 -11.88 34.55 22.63
CA GLY A 7 -12.69 34.24 21.46
C GLY A 7 -13.00 32.75 21.39
N ASP A 8 -14.04 32.32 22.12
CA ASP A 8 -14.82 31.08 21.90
C ASP A 8 -14.01 29.83 21.52
N GLY A 9 -12.97 29.53 22.30
CA GLY A 9 -12.12 28.32 22.21
C GLY A 9 -12.86 27.04 22.60
N ARG A 10 -14.03 26.81 22.00
CA ARG A 10 -14.81 25.59 22.13
C ARG A 10 -14.02 24.44 21.49
N LEU A 11 -13.87 23.34 22.20
CA LEU A 11 -13.43 22.08 21.63
C LEU A 11 -14.48 21.64 20.60
N GLN A 12 -14.24 21.90 19.32
CA GLN A 12 -15.24 21.73 18.26
C GLN A 12 -15.42 20.26 17.80
N SER A 13 -14.61 19.33 18.28
CA SER A 13 -14.76 17.91 17.95
C SER A 13 -14.05 17.00 18.94
N VAL A 14 -14.76 16.01 19.47
CA VAL A 14 -14.15 14.85 20.11
C VAL A 14 -14.07 13.75 19.06
N SER A 15 -12.87 13.58 18.48
CA SER A 15 -12.60 12.49 17.54
C SER A 15 -12.19 11.25 18.33
N ILE A 16 -13.01 10.20 18.27
CA ILE A 16 -12.68 8.90 18.86
C ILE A 16 -11.95 8.10 17.79
N ALA A 17 -10.62 8.16 17.82
CA ALA A 17 -9.78 7.34 16.95
C ALA A 17 -9.66 5.91 17.53
N PRO A 18 -10.15 4.86 16.85
CA PRO A 18 -9.90 3.50 17.29
C PRO A 18 -8.49 3.03 16.89
N ARG A 19 -7.81 2.42 17.86
CA ARG A 19 -6.62 1.54 17.73
C ARG A 19 -5.61 1.96 16.66
N THR A 20 -4.75 2.90 17.01
CA THR A 20 -3.41 2.94 16.42
C THR A 20 -2.61 1.75 16.94
N GLN A 21 -1.94 1.02 16.04
CA GLN A 21 -0.78 0.23 16.48
C GLN A 21 0.29 1.25 16.80
N ASP A 22 0.42 1.61 18.07
CA ASP A 22 1.48 2.53 18.47
C ASP A 22 2.82 1.82 18.22
N MET A 23 3.67 2.48 17.45
CA MET A 23 5.01 2.01 17.10
C MET A 23 6.02 2.95 17.72
N VAL A 24 7.06 2.39 18.33
CA VAL A 24 8.28 3.13 18.72
C VAL A 24 9.41 2.47 17.96
N ASP A 25 10.17 3.26 17.20
CA ASP A 25 11.31 2.79 16.39
C ASP A 25 10.97 1.61 15.45
N GLY A 26 9.77 1.63 14.87
CA GLY A 26 9.30 0.59 13.95
C GLY A 26 8.93 -0.75 14.63
N GLN A 27 8.92 -0.81 15.97
CA GLN A 27 8.45 -1.96 16.72
C GLN A 27 7.05 -1.70 17.30
N PRO A 28 6.10 -2.64 17.15
CA PRO A 28 4.79 -2.52 17.76
C PRO A 28 4.91 -2.60 19.29
N ILE A 29 4.31 -1.65 20.01
CA ILE A 29 4.30 -1.67 21.48
C ILE A 29 3.42 -2.84 21.95
N PRO A 30 3.96 -3.81 22.72
CA PRO A 30 3.19 -4.91 23.27
C PRO A 30 2.07 -4.38 24.19
N ARG A 31 0.88 -4.98 24.11
CA ARG A 31 -0.31 -4.56 24.87
C ARG A 31 -0.11 -4.53 26.40
N THR A 32 0.82 -5.34 26.90
CA THR A 32 1.19 -5.42 28.32
C THR A 32 2.06 -4.24 28.78
N SER A 33 2.62 -3.48 27.85
CA SER A 33 3.50 -2.34 28.13
C SER A 33 2.76 -1.00 28.14
N TYR A 34 1.46 -1.00 27.82
CA TYR A 34 0.64 0.19 27.94
C TYR A 34 0.44 0.45 29.44
N PRO A 35 0.86 1.61 29.96
CA PRO A 35 0.50 1.96 31.32
C PRO A 35 -1.02 1.95 31.42
N THR A 36 -1.54 1.16 32.36
CA THR A 36 -2.94 1.28 32.79
C THR A 36 -3.07 2.66 33.42
N PHE A 37 -3.51 3.65 32.63
CA PHE A 37 -3.71 4.98 33.14
C PHE A 37 -4.90 4.97 34.10
N THR A 38 -4.62 4.93 35.39
CA THR A 38 -5.53 5.42 36.43
C THR A 38 -5.42 6.95 36.50
N VAL A 39 -5.44 7.62 35.35
CA VAL A 39 -5.35 9.08 35.31
C VAL A 39 -6.61 9.56 34.62
N VAL A 40 -7.59 9.89 35.46
CA VAL A 40 -8.88 10.44 35.04
C VAL A 40 -8.68 11.75 34.26
N ASP A 41 -7.52 12.42 34.46
CA ASP A 41 -7.24 13.76 33.94
C ASP A 41 -5.98 13.82 33.03
N ALA A 42 -5.63 12.74 32.33
CA ALA A 42 -4.50 12.76 31.39
C ALA A 42 -4.93 13.24 30.00
N ALA A 43 -4.15 14.13 29.39
CA ALA A 43 -4.41 14.63 28.05
C ALA A 43 -3.15 14.71 27.17
N VAL A 44 -3.36 14.54 25.86
CA VAL A 44 -2.37 14.80 24.81
C VAL A 44 -2.83 16.02 24.02
N LEU A 45 -1.94 16.99 23.85
CA LEU A 45 -2.23 18.21 23.09
C LEU A 45 -1.90 18.01 21.61
N SER A 46 -2.77 18.47 20.72
CA SER A 46 -2.37 18.73 19.34
C SER A 46 -1.24 19.76 19.29
N ASN A 47 -0.35 19.64 18.30
CA ASN A 47 0.73 20.60 18.09
C ASN A 47 0.26 22.07 18.06
N PRO A 48 -0.77 22.45 17.27
CA PRO A 48 -1.24 23.84 17.24
C PRO A 48 -1.87 24.31 18.56
N LEU A 49 -2.49 23.42 19.34
CA LEU A 49 -2.99 23.77 20.68
C LEU A 49 -1.84 24.00 21.66
N ALA A 50 -0.81 23.15 21.61
CA ALA A 50 0.37 23.31 22.44
C ALA A 50 1.15 24.60 22.08
N ASP A 51 1.29 24.93 20.80
CA ASP A 51 1.84 26.22 20.34
C ASP A 51 1.03 27.40 20.90
N ALA A 52 -0.29 27.35 20.80
CA ALA A 52 -1.17 28.41 21.28
C ALA A 52 -1.08 28.61 22.80
N LEU A 53 -0.93 27.51 23.56
CA LEU A 53 -0.83 27.52 25.02
C LEU A 53 0.56 27.92 25.54
N ALA A 54 1.64 27.49 24.87
CA ALA A 54 3.01 27.84 25.22
C ALA A 54 3.35 29.30 24.88
N GLY A 55 2.67 29.87 23.87
CA GLY A 55 2.94 31.21 23.37
C GLY A 55 4.31 31.32 22.69
N SER A 56 4.76 32.54 22.40
CA SER A 56 6.03 32.78 21.69
C SER A 56 7.30 32.57 22.54
N ALA A 57 7.15 32.22 23.83
CA ALA A 57 8.23 32.20 24.81
C ALA A 57 8.68 30.78 25.21
N GLU A 58 7.85 29.76 24.99
CA GLU A 58 8.15 28.38 25.35
C GLU A 58 7.96 27.43 24.16
N LEU A 59 8.73 26.34 24.14
CA LEU A 59 8.55 25.28 23.16
C LEU A 59 7.30 24.45 23.54
N PRO A 60 6.47 23.99 22.60
CA PRO A 60 5.29 23.17 22.89
C PRO A 60 5.57 21.95 23.78
N ALA A 61 6.75 21.34 23.61
CA ALA A 61 7.19 20.20 24.41
C ALA A 61 7.41 20.53 25.90
N SER A 62 7.56 21.80 26.29
CA SER A 62 7.68 22.22 27.70
C SER A 62 6.40 22.00 28.50
N LEU A 63 5.26 21.86 27.80
CA LEU A 63 3.96 21.65 28.44
C LEU A 63 3.79 20.22 28.98
N VAL A 64 4.66 19.28 28.60
CA VAL A 64 4.61 17.90 29.10
C VAL A 64 4.85 17.86 30.62
N GLN A 65 4.04 17.07 31.33
CA GLN A 65 3.92 16.99 32.79
C GLN A 65 3.35 18.21 33.50
N ARG A 66 2.96 19.28 32.78
CA ARG A 66 2.25 20.41 33.37
C ARG A 66 0.74 20.16 33.40
N GLU A 67 0.08 20.87 34.30
CA GLU A 67 -1.37 20.94 34.36
C GLU A 67 -1.85 22.15 33.55
N VAL A 68 -2.80 21.92 32.64
CA VAL A 68 -3.39 22.94 31.79
C VAL A 68 -4.87 23.00 32.09
N PHE A 69 -5.39 24.20 32.34
CA PHE A 69 -6.81 24.43 32.56
C PHE A 69 -7.50 24.76 31.23
N LEU A 70 -8.41 23.89 30.81
CA LEU A 70 -9.23 24.06 29.61
C LEU A 70 -10.70 24.01 30.04
N ASN A 71 -11.48 25.04 29.70
CA ASN A 71 -12.89 25.16 30.09
C ASN A 71 -13.16 24.99 31.60
N GLY A 72 -12.22 25.43 32.45
CA GLY A 72 -12.33 25.33 33.92
C GLY A 72 -11.97 23.96 34.50
N GLU A 73 -11.51 23.02 33.67
CA GLU A 73 -11.08 21.68 34.07
C GLU A 73 -9.57 21.55 33.90
N GLY A 74 -8.89 21.02 34.93
CA GLY A 74 -7.45 20.80 34.94
C GLY A 74 -7.11 19.48 34.27
N TRP A 75 -6.17 19.53 33.31
CA TRP A 75 -5.69 18.37 32.57
C TRP A 75 -4.18 18.25 32.73
N LYS A 76 -3.72 17.07 33.15
CA LYS A 76 -2.29 16.75 33.16
C LYS A 76 -1.84 16.37 31.74
N VAL A 77 -0.99 17.20 31.16
CA VAL A 77 -0.45 16.97 29.82
C VAL A 77 0.61 15.86 29.89
N ILE A 78 0.36 14.75 29.21
CA ILE A 78 1.30 13.62 29.15
C ILE A 78 2.09 13.58 27.85
N GLY A 79 1.68 14.35 26.84
CA GLY A 79 2.35 14.42 25.55
C GLY A 79 1.83 15.53 24.66
N VAL A 80 2.62 15.87 23.64
CA VAL A 80 2.26 16.78 22.56
C VAL A 80 2.48 16.07 21.23
N MET A 81 1.51 16.15 20.33
CA MET A 81 1.61 15.52 19.01
C MET A 81 2.73 16.16 18.18
N SER A 82 3.41 15.34 17.39
CA SER A 82 4.38 15.81 16.40
C SER A 82 3.69 16.68 15.34
N PRO A 83 4.32 17.76 14.86
CA PRO A 83 3.80 18.56 13.75
C PRO A 83 3.58 17.76 12.46
N ASP A 84 4.30 16.64 12.29
CA ASP A 84 4.19 15.74 11.13
C ASP A 84 3.02 14.75 11.25
N ASN A 85 2.54 14.49 12.46
CA ASN A 85 1.39 13.61 12.72
C ASN A 85 0.07 14.38 12.55
N GLN A 86 -0.12 14.99 11.37
CA GLN A 86 -1.43 15.48 10.91
C GLN A 86 -2.35 14.29 10.57
N ALA A 87 -2.55 13.41 11.55
CA ALA A 87 -3.50 12.30 11.51
C ALA A 87 -4.95 12.78 11.69
N ASP A 88 -5.16 14.08 11.86
CA ASP A 88 -6.45 14.70 11.57
C ASP A 88 -6.61 14.73 10.06
N GLY A 89 -7.68 14.10 9.56
CA GLY A 89 -8.01 14.01 8.14
C GLY A 89 -8.04 15.36 7.41
N PRO A 90 -8.37 15.39 6.11
CA PRO A 90 -8.30 16.61 5.32
C PRO A 90 -9.16 17.73 5.96
N GLY A 91 -8.49 18.75 6.50
CA GLY A 91 -9.09 19.85 7.24
C GLY A 91 -8.07 20.83 7.82
N PRO A 92 -8.49 22.06 8.19
CA PRO A 92 -7.60 23.06 8.79
C PRO A 92 -7.04 22.58 10.13
N ARG A 93 -5.84 23.07 10.52
CA ARG A 93 -5.19 22.77 11.81
C ARG A 93 -6.20 22.89 12.96
N ARG A 94 -6.64 21.77 13.52
CA ARG A 94 -7.60 21.76 14.62
C ARG A 94 -6.86 21.89 15.95
N LEU A 95 -7.30 22.83 16.78
CA LEU A 95 -6.90 22.93 18.18
C LEU A 95 -7.62 21.80 18.94
N ALA A 96 -6.98 20.64 19.01
CA ALA A 96 -7.55 19.45 19.60
C ALA A 96 -6.86 19.05 20.91
N LEU A 97 -7.67 18.60 21.87
CA LEU A 97 -7.28 17.94 23.10
C LEU A 97 -7.69 16.46 23.00
N TYR A 98 -6.73 15.56 23.15
CA TYR A 98 -6.96 14.12 23.10
C TYR A 98 -6.96 13.56 24.52
N VAL A 99 -8.07 12.94 24.91
CA VAL A 99 -8.27 12.36 26.24
C VAL A 99 -8.75 10.90 26.11
N PRO A 100 -8.48 10.04 27.09
CA PRO A 100 -9.04 8.69 27.12
C PRO A 100 -10.57 8.72 27.05
N ILE A 101 -11.18 7.80 26.31
CA ILE A 101 -12.64 7.74 26.15
C ILE A 101 -13.39 7.61 27.49
N THR A 102 -12.76 6.97 28.48
CA THR A 102 -13.30 6.84 29.85
C THR A 102 -13.41 8.18 30.55
N SER A 103 -12.42 9.07 30.38
CA SER A 103 -12.39 10.43 30.91
C SER A 103 -13.28 11.37 30.08
N ALA A 104 -13.33 11.16 28.77
CA ALA A 104 -14.13 11.97 27.85
C ALA A 104 -15.62 11.96 28.23
N ARG A 105 -16.14 10.86 28.79
CA ARG A 105 -17.57 10.73 29.15
C ARG A 105 -18.02 11.80 30.15
N GLU A 106 -17.21 12.06 31.18
CA GLU A 106 -17.55 13.03 32.22
C GLU A 106 -17.35 14.46 31.72
N ALA A 107 -16.28 14.71 30.96
CA ALA A 107 -16.03 16.00 30.32
C ALA A 107 -17.14 16.37 29.32
N LEU A 108 -17.59 15.42 28.48
CA LEU A 108 -18.69 15.60 27.53
C LEU A 108 -20.03 15.85 28.23
N ALA A 109 -20.32 15.16 29.34
CA ALA A 109 -21.55 15.36 30.10
C ALA A 109 -21.65 16.76 30.73
N ARG A 110 -20.50 17.40 30.98
CA ARG A 110 -20.42 18.78 31.51
C ARG A 110 -20.36 19.85 30.42
N ALA A 111 -20.14 19.47 29.17
CA ALA A 111 -20.03 20.42 28.07
C ALA A 111 -21.39 21.08 27.76
N PRO A 112 -21.47 22.42 27.64
CA PRO A 112 -22.73 23.11 27.30
C PRO A 112 -23.32 22.70 25.95
N ASP A 113 -22.45 22.29 25.02
CA ASP A 113 -22.80 21.83 23.67
C ASP A 113 -21.82 20.70 23.29
N PRO A 114 -22.10 19.44 23.67
CA PRO A 114 -21.20 18.33 23.42
C PRO A 114 -21.13 18.05 21.91
N PRO A 115 -19.93 17.92 21.32
CA PRO A 115 -19.80 17.60 19.90
C PRO A 115 -20.40 16.23 19.61
N VAL A 116 -20.94 16.07 18.40
CA VAL A 116 -21.47 14.79 17.92
C VAL A 116 -20.33 13.76 17.92
N PRO A 117 -20.52 12.57 18.54
CA PRO A 117 -19.49 11.54 18.55
C PRO A 117 -19.16 11.08 17.14
N GLU A 118 -17.88 11.14 16.78
CA GLU A 118 -17.39 10.63 15.50
C GLU A 118 -16.57 9.35 15.73
N LEU A 119 -16.83 8.33 14.91
CA LEU A 119 -16.03 7.10 14.87
C LEU A 119 -15.31 7.00 13.52
N ALA A 120 -13.99 7.16 13.54
CA ALA A 120 -13.18 7.00 12.34
C ALA A 120 -12.90 5.50 12.05
N LEU A 121 -13.20 5.04 10.84
CA LEU A 121 -12.82 3.70 10.37
C LEU A 121 -11.71 3.83 9.32
N VAL A 122 -10.56 3.21 9.60
CA VAL A 122 -9.39 3.26 8.71
C VAL A 122 -9.27 1.95 7.92
N ALA A 123 -9.37 2.05 6.61
CA ALA A 123 -9.10 0.93 5.71
C ALA A 123 -7.59 0.74 5.51
N ARG A 124 -7.13 -0.51 5.41
CA ARG A 124 -5.70 -0.81 5.15
C ARG A 124 -5.27 -0.43 3.74
N ARG A 125 -6.20 -0.44 2.80
CA ARG A 125 -5.98 -0.12 1.39
C ARG A 125 -7.11 0.79 0.91
N VAL A 126 -6.80 1.67 -0.02
CA VAL A 126 -7.77 2.62 -0.59
C VAL A 126 -8.91 1.85 -1.29
N GLU A 127 -8.60 0.72 -1.93
CA GLU A 127 -9.58 -0.11 -2.62
C GLU A 127 -10.60 -0.76 -1.67
N ASP A 128 -10.26 -0.89 -0.38
CA ASP A 128 -11.14 -1.51 0.61
C ASP A 128 -12.12 -0.52 1.24
N VAL A 129 -11.96 0.80 1.01
CA VAL A 129 -12.79 1.85 1.65
C VAL A 129 -14.29 1.63 1.39
N ALA A 130 -14.67 1.36 0.14
CA ALA A 130 -16.06 1.10 -0.23
C ALA A 130 -16.61 -0.17 0.45
N ALA A 131 -15.80 -1.23 0.53
CA ALA A 131 -16.18 -2.47 1.18
C ALA A 131 -16.32 -2.29 2.71
N VAL A 132 -15.40 -1.56 3.33
CA VAL A 132 -15.45 -1.22 4.77
C VAL A 132 -16.69 -0.39 5.07
N ARG A 133 -17.02 0.60 4.24
CA ARG A 133 -18.25 1.40 4.37
C ARG A 133 -19.50 0.50 4.33
N ALA A 134 -19.63 -0.31 3.28
CA ALA A 134 -20.79 -1.21 3.13
C ALA A 134 -20.89 -2.23 4.28
N ASN A 135 -19.76 -2.68 4.83
CA ASN A 135 -19.73 -3.56 6.00
C ASN A 135 -20.19 -2.83 7.27
N ALA A 136 -19.76 -1.58 7.47
CA ALA A 136 -20.15 -0.76 8.60
C ALA A 136 -21.65 -0.45 8.56
N GLU A 137 -22.18 -0.04 7.40
CA GLU A 137 -23.62 0.21 7.20
C GLU A 137 -24.44 -1.05 7.46
N ARG A 138 -24.00 -2.22 6.97
CA ARG A 138 -24.66 -3.50 7.27
C ARG A 138 -24.64 -3.86 8.76
N TRP A 139 -23.52 -3.62 9.44
CA TRP A 139 -23.41 -3.86 10.87
C TRP A 139 -24.33 -2.94 11.68
N LEU A 140 -24.41 -1.65 11.29
CA LEU A 140 -25.34 -0.68 11.89
C LEU A 140 -26.79 -1.11 11.68
N ALA A 141 -27.16 -1.49 10.45
CA ALA A 141 -28.51 -1.95 10.11
C ALA A 141 -28.96 -3.18 10.92
N GLN A 142 -28.06 -4.09 11.24
CA GLN A 142 -28.37 -5.28 12.03
C GLN A 142 -28.57 -4.98 13.52
N ARG A 143 -27.87 -3.97 14.05
CA ARG A 143 -27.84 -3.71 15.49
C ARG A 143 -28.75 -2.57 15.93
N TYR A 144 -28.98 -1.59 15.06
CA TYR A 144 -29.69 -0.35 15.37
C TYR A 144 -30.78 -0.10 14.31
N PRO A 145 -32.05 -0.39 14.62
CA PRO A 145 -33.16 -0.29 13.66
C PRO A 145 -33.37 1.08 13.03
N LYS A 146 -32.95 2.17 13.70
CA LYS A 146 -33.10 3.56 13.26
C LYS A 146 -31.77 4.23 12.85
N TRP A 147 -30.73 3.44 12.59
CA TRP A 147 -29.40 3.99 12.33
C TRP A 147 -29.35 5.04 11.20
N GLY A 148 -30.17 4.91 10.17
CA GLY A 148 -30.19 5.85 9.03
C GLY A 148 -30.73 7.25 9.36
N GLU A 149 -31.39 7.43 10.51
CA GLU A 149 -31.85 8.73 11.02
C GLU A 149 -30.87 9.33 12.04
N GLU A 150 -30.11 8.48 12.74
CA GLU A 150 -29.28 8.85 13.89
C GLU A 150 -27.78 8.90 13.57
N VAL A 151 -27.34 8.23 12.50
CA VAL A 151 -25.92 8.06 12.16
C VAL A 151 -25.66 8.45 10.72
N VAL A 152 -24.77 9.42 10.52
CA VAL A 152 -24.26 9.78 9.20
C VAL A 152 -22.96 9.02 8.94
N VAL A 153 -22.98 8.12 7.97
CA VAL A 153 -21.76 7.46 7.49
C VAL A 153 -21.18 8.27 6.34
N SER A 154 -20.28 9.19 6.67
CA SER A 154 -19.46 9.89 5.68
C SER A 154 -18.16 9.14 5.48
N SER A 155 -17.76 8.98 4.23
CA SER A 155 -16.34 8.81 3.92
C SER A 155 -15.91 9.99 3.08
N TYR A 156 -14.62 10.29 3.05
CA TYR A 156 -14.00 11.23 2.09
C TYR A 156 -14.02 10.64 0.66
N GLN A 157 -15.19 10.16 0.25
CA GLN A 157 -15.46 9.34 -0.92
C GLN A 157 -15.05 10.08 -2.19
N SER A 158 -15.30 11.38 -2.32
CA SER A 158 -14.91 12.12 -3.52
C SER A 158 -13.39 12.18 -3.74
N GLU A 159 -12.59 12.39 -2.69
CA GLU A 159 -11.12 12.45 -2.80
C GLU A 159 -10.50 11.04 -2.86
N GLY A 160 -11.01 10.11 -2.05
CA GLY A 160 -10.58 8.72 -2.02
C GLY A 160 -10.94 7.94 -3.28
N GLU A 161 -12.12 8.16 -3.86
CA GLU A 161 -12.55 7.56 -5.14
C GLU A 161 -11.79 8.14 -6.32
N GLN A 162 -11.50 9.45 -6.32
CA GLN A 162 -10.63 10.06 -7.33
C GLN A 162 -9.23 9.45 -7.27
N ALA A 163 -8.65 9.33 -6.06
CA ALA A 163 -7.36 8.68 -5.85
C ALA A 163 -7.38 7.20 -6.26
N ALA A 164 -8.42 6.44 -5.86
CA ALA A 164 -8.58 5.04 -6.22
C ALA A 164 -8.70 4.86 -7.74
N THR A 165 -9.47 5.74 -8.40
CA THR A 165 -9.66 5.73 -9.85
C THR A 165 -8.36 6.07 -10.57
N ALA A 166 -7.62 7.08 -10.11
CA ALA A 166 -6.30 7.44 -10.64
C ALA A 166 -5.31 6.29 -10.50
N VAL A 167 -5.24 5.64 -9.32
CA VAL A 167 -4.39 4.47 -9.08
C VAL A 167 -4.81 3.30 -9.98
N ARG A 168 -6.10 3.06 -10.18
CA ARG A 168 -6.59 1.99 -11.07
C ARG A 168 -6.22 2.25 -12.53
N LEU A 169 -6.38 3.48 -13.00
CA LEU A 169 -5.97 3.88 -14.34
C LEU A 169 -4.46 3.73 -14.52
N PHE A 170 -3.68 4.18 -13.54
CA PHE A 170 -2.23 4.01 -13.53
C PHE A 170 -1.82 2.53 -13.60
N LYS A 171 -2.45 1.66 -12.78
CA LYS A 171 -2.23 0.20 -12.82
C LYS A 171 -2.53 -0.38 -14.21
N LEU A 172 -3.62 0.06 -14.85
CA LEU A 172 -4.00 -0.42 -16.18
C LEU A 172 -3.02 0.03 -17.26
N LEU A 173 -2.58 1.30 -17.22
CA LEU A 173 -1.57 1.83 -18.14
C LEU A 173 -0.23 1.10 -17.98
N MET A 174 0.23 0.91 -16.73
CA MET A 174 1.46 0.16 -16.45
C MET A 174 1.35 -1.30 -16.87
N GLY A 175 0.19 -1.92 -16.66
CA GLY A 175 -0.11 -3.26 -17.14
C GLY A 175 -0.06 -3.37 -18.67
N ALA A 176 -0.61 -2.39 -19.38
CA ALA A 176 -0.54 -2.33 -20.84
C ALA A 176 0.90 -2.18 -21.35
N ILE A 177 1.67 -1.26 -20.76
CA ILE A 177 3.10 -1.06 -21.11
C ILE A 177 3.88 -2.35 -20.85
N THR A 178 3.67 -2.98 -19.70
CA THR A 178 4.32 -4.24 -19.31
C THR A 178 3.93 -5.36 -20.28
N GLY A 179 2.67 -5.44 -20.68
CA GLY A 179 2.19 -6.39 -21.68
C GLY A 179 2.88 -6.22 -23.04
N VAL A 180 3.02 -4.98 -23.51
CA VAL A 180 3.77 -4.68 -24.74
C VAL A 180 5.25 -5.07 -24.59
N SER A 181 5.88 -4.75 -23.46
CA SER A 181 7.27 -5.15 -23.18
C SER A 181 7.46 -6.67 -23.18
N LEU A 182 6.50 -7.43 -22.63
CA LEU A 182 6.50 -8.89 -22.65
C LEU A 182 6.41 -9.44 -24.08
N VAL A 183 5.56 -8.85 -24.93
CA VAL A 183 5.45 -9.24 -26.35
C VAL A 183 6.75 -8.96 -27.09
N VAL A 184 7.33 -7.77 -26.93
CA VAL A 184 8.61 -7.42 -27.57
C VAL A 184 9.74 -8.34 -27.08
N GLY A 185 9.78 -8.63 -25.78
CA GLY A 185 10.71 -9.61 -25.21
C GLY A 185 10.51 -11.02 -25.77
N GLY A 186 9.25 -11.45 -25.93
CA GLY A 186 8.88 -12.72 -26.55
C GLY A 186 9.33 -12.84 -28.00
N ILE A 187 9.17 -11.78 -28.80
CA ILE A 187 9.70 -11.72 -30.17
C ILE A 187 11.23 -11.86 -30.16
N GLY A 188 11.91 -11.24 -29.17
CA GLY A 188 13.35 -11.42 -28.96
C GLY A 188 13.73 -12.87 -28.71
N ILE A 189 13.02 -13.56 -27.81
CA ILE A 189 13.22 -15.00 -27.53
C ILE A 189 13.03 -15.81 -28.82
N MET A 190 11.96 -15.55 -29.56
CA MET A 190 11.68 -16.23 -30.83
C MET A 190 12.84 -16.09 -31.82
N ASN A 191 13.38 -14.87 -31.99
CA ASN A 191 14.48 -14.61 -32.92
C ASN A 191 15.78 -15.28 -32.49
N VAL A 192 16.11 -15.21 -31.20
CA VAL A 192 17.29 -15.87 -30.64
C VAL A 192 17.21 -17.39 -30.79
N LEU A 193 16.01 -17.98 -30.71
CA LEU A 193 15.82 -19.41 -30.94
C LEU A 193 15.77 -19.78 -32.43
N LEU A 194 15.29 -18.88 -33.30
CA LEU A 194 15.16 -19.17 -34.73
C LEU A 194 16.50 -19.19 -35.46
N ALA A 195 17.42 -18.28 -35.12
CA ALA A 195 18.72 -18.17 -35.79
C ALA A 195 19.59 -19.45 -35.64
N PRO A 196 19.77 -20.04 -34.45
CA PRO A 196 20.49 -21.30 -34.29
C PRO A 196 19.82 -22.49 -34.97
N VAL A 197 18.48 -22.50 -35.12
CA VAL A 197 17.76 -23.58 -35.83
C VAL A 197 18.19 -23.63 -37.29
N THR A 198 18.39 -22.46 -37.91
CA THR A 198 18.89 -22.38 -39.29
C THR A 198 20.37 -22.72 -39.40
N GLU A 199 21.21 -22.26 -38.45
CA GLU A 199 22.65 -22.54 -38.46
C GLU A 199 22.98 -24.02 -38.17
N ARG A 200 22.25 -24.66 -37.26
CA ARG A 200 22.47 -26.05 -36.83
C ARG A 200 21.54 -27.05 -37.53
N THR A 201 21.00 -26.69 -38.70
CA THR A 201 20.07 -27.52 -39.46
C THR A 201 20.60 -28.95 -39.66
N ARG A 202 21.89 -29.09 -40.02
CA ARG A 202 22.54 -30.38 -40.24
C ARG A 202 22.59 -31.25 -38.98
N GLU A 203 22.89 -30.67 -37.82
CA GLU A 203 22.93 -31.40 -36.54
C GLU A 203 21.55 -31.97 -36.17
N ILE A 204 20.50 -31.16 -36.37
CA ILE A 204 19.11 -31.58 -36.14
C ILE A 204 18.72 -32.70 -37.12
N GLY A 205 19.16 -32.61 -38.37
CA GLY A 205 18.99 -33.65 -39.39
C GLY A 205 19.62 -34.98 -39.00
N VAL A 206 20.88 -34.95 -38.53
CA VAL A 206 21.59 -36.15 -38.06
C VAL A 206 20.88 -36.79 -36.87
N ARG A 207 20.43 -36.00 -35.87
CA ARG A 207 19.66 -36.53 -34.72
C ARG A 207 18.36 -37.23 -35.15
N LYS A 208 17.67 -36.70 -36.15
CA LYS A 208 16.45 -37.35 -36.67
C LYS A 208 16.75 -38.57 -37.52
N ALA A 209 17.83 -38.56 -38.30
CA ALA A 209 18.28 -39.73 -39.06
C ALA A 209 18.70 -40.90 -38.15
N THR A 210 19.21 -40.61 -36.96
CA THR A 210 19.54 -41.63 -35.95
C THR A 210 18.35 -42.07 -35.07
N GLY A 211 17.13 -41.55 -35.33
CA GLY A 211 15.90 -42.05 -34.73
C GLY A 211 15.15 -41.10 -33.78
N ALA A 212 15.58 -39.85 -33.61
CA ALA A 212 14.83 -38.88 -32.82
C ALA A 212 13.47 -38.57 -33.48
N ARG A 213 12.39 -38.59 -32.70
CA ARG A 213 11.05 -38.25 -33.19
C ARG A 213 10.86 -36.73 -33.17
N ASN A 214 9.92 -36.23 -33.99
CA ASN A 214 9.58 -34.79 -34.02
C ASN A 214 9.20 -34.26 -32.63
N LYS A 215 8.52 -35.06 -31.81
CA LYS A 215 8.15 -34.70 -30.44
C LYS A 215 9.35 -34.52 -29.50
N ASP A 216 10.45 -35.25 -29.74
CA ASP A 216 11.65 -35.19 -28.89
C ASP A 216 12.40 -33.89 -29.17
N VAL A 217 12.55 -33.54 -30.46
CA VAL A 217 13.12 -32.26 -30.90
C VAL A 217 12.24 -31.09 -30.44
N LEU A 218 10.92 -31.21 -30.60
CA LEU A 218 9.97 -30.19 -30.15
C LEU A 218 10.12 -29.93 -28.64
N ALA A 219 10.11 -30.98 -27.83
CA ALA A 219 10.25 -30.88 -26.38
C ALA A 219 11.59 -30.27 -25.96
N GLN A 220 12.69 -30.61 -26.65
CA GLN A 220 14.01 -30.04 -26.39
C GLN A 220 14.02 -28.52 -26.59
N PHE A 221 13.58 -28.05 -27.76
CA PHE A 221 13.58 -26.61 -28.07
C PHE A 221 12.58 -25.82 -27.21
N LEU A 222 11.45 -26.44 -26.86
CA LEU A 222 10.48 -25.81 -25.97
C LEU A 222 11.03 -25.70 -24.53
N ALA A 223 11.72 -26.74 -24.06
CA ALA A 223 12.40 -26.70 -22.76
C ALA A 223 13.52 -25.65 -22.74
N GLU A 224 14.27 -25.48 -23.82
CA GLU A 224 15.28 -24.42 -23.96
C GLU A 224 14.63 -23.02 -23.88
N SER A 225 13.52 -22.81 -24.59
CA SER A 225 12.77 -21.55 -24.52
C SER A 225 12.26 -21.24 -23.12
N VAL A 226 11.64 -22.23 -22.46
CA VAL A 226 11.11 -22.09 -21.10
C VAL A 226 12.24 -21.89 -20.09
N ALA A 227 13.40 -22.52 -20.28
CA ALA A 227 14.56 -22.31 -19.42
C ALA A 227 15.12 -20.88 -19.57
N ILE A 228 15.27 -20.38 -20.79
CA ILE A 228 15.71 -18.99 -21.05
C ILE A 228 14.71 -18.00 -20.42
N ALA A 229 13.42 -18.20 -20.65
CA ALA A 229 12.37 -17.35 -20.09
C ALA A 229 12.28 -17.44 -18.56
N GLY A 230 12.50 -18.62 -17.98
CA GLY A 230 12.52 -18.85 -16.54
C GLY A 230 13.69 -18.16 -15.87
N ILE A 231 14.91 -18.30 -16.41
CA ILE A 231 16.10 -17.60 -15.91
C ILE A 231 15.92 -16.09 -16.04
N GLY A 232 15.47 -15.62 -17.20
CA GLY A 232 15.17 -14.20 -17.43
C GLY A 232 14.09 -13.67 -16.47
N GLY A 233 13.06 -14.47 -16.20
CA GLY A 233 11.99 -14.14 -15.26
C GLY A 233 12.48 -14.03 -13.81
N ILE A 234 13.34 -14.96 -13.36
CA ILE A 234 13.95 -14.91 -12.02
C ILE A 234 14.85 -13.68 -11.89
N LEU A 235 15.75 -13.46 -12.84
CA LEU A 235 16.66 -12.32 -12.83
C LEU A 235 15.91 -10.99 -12.93
N GLY A 236 14.91 -10.90 -13.82
CA GLY A 236 14.06 -9.73 -13.98
C GLY A 236 13.23 -9.43 -12.74
N THR A 237 12.70 -10.46 -12.06
CA THR A 237 11.97 -10.30 -10.81
C THR A 237 12.89 -9.81 -9.69
N ALA A 238 14.08 -10.41 -9.55
CA ALA A 238 15.06 -9.99 -8.55
C ALA A 238 15.51 -8.54 -8.77
N LEU A 239 15.81 -8.17 -10.01
CA LEU A 239 16.17 -6.80 -10.37
C LEU A 239 15.00 -5.83 -10.13
N GLY A 240 13.78 -6.21 -10.50
CA GLY A 240 12.58 -5.41 -10.28
C GLY A 240 12.31 -5.15 -8.80
N VAL A 241 12.47 -6.16 -7.94
CA VAL A 241 12.38 -6.00 -6.48
C VAL A 241 13.47 -5.05 -5.97
N ALA A 242 14.71 -5.23 -6.41
CA ALA A 242 15.83 -4.36 -6.00
C ALA A 242 15.57 -2.89 -6.39
N VAL A 243 15.11 -2.64 -7.62
CA VAL A 243 14.75 -1.29 -8.09
C VAL A 243 13.59 -0.73 -7.28
N ALA A 244 12.53 -1.52 -7.01
CA ALA A 244 11.38 -1.07 -6.23
C ALA A 244 11.79 -0.66 -4.80
N VAL A 245 12.65 -1.43 -4.15
CA VAL A 245 13.18 -1.11 -2.82
C VAL A 245 14.06 0.14 -2.86
N ALA A 246 14.95 0.25 -3.85
CA ALA A 246 15.83 1.40 -4.00
C ALA A 246 15.05 2.71 -4.24
N VAL A 247 14.05 2.66 -5.12
CA VAL A 247 13.17 3.81 -5.39
C VAL A 247 12.37 4.18 -4.14
N ALA A 248 11.80 3.19 -3.42
CA ALA A 248 11.09 3.47 -2.17
C ALA A 248 12.00 4.13 -1.12
N ALA A 249 13.24 3.66 -0.97
CA ALA A 249 14.22 4.25 -0.05
C ALA A 249 14.59 5.68 -0.47
N PHE A 250 14.81 5.93 -1.76
CA PHE A 250 15.10 7.26 -2.29
C PHE A 250 13.93 8.24 -2.11
N MET A 251 12.69 7.78 -2.32
CA MET A 251 11.53 8.65 -2.10
C MET A 251 11.32 8.99 -0.63
N ARG A 252 11.58 8.06 0.30
CA ARG A 252 11.55 8.34 1.75
C ARG A 252 12.51 9.46 2.14
N SER A 253 13.75 9.44 1.60
CA SER A 253 14.75 10.44 1.96
C SER A 253 14.40 11.84 1.44
N GLN A 254 13.69 11.94 0.31
CA GLN A 254 13.31 13.21 -0.30
C GLN A 254 12.02 13.81 0.26
N SER A 255 11.01 12.97 0.56
CA SER A 255 9.65 13.44 0.85
C SER A 255 9.27 13.40 2.34
N GLY A 256 10.05 12.72 3.18
CA GLY A 256 9.67 12.49 4.59
C GLY A 256 8.46 11.58 4.77
N VAL A 257 7.83 11.12 3.69
CA VAL A 257 6.65 10.25 3.72
C VAL A 257 7.10 8.77 3.83
N PRO A 258 6.46 7.95 4.70
CA PRO A 258 6.77 6.53 4.85
C PRO A 258 6.31 5.69 3.65
N ILE A 259 6.99 5.83 2.50
CA ILE A 259 6.69 5.09 1.26
C ILE A 259 7.28 3.68 1.32
N HIS A 260 6.44 2.65 1.27
CA HIS A 260 6.89 1.26 1.32
C HIS A 260 6.69 0.54 -0.01
N ALA A 261 7.67 -0.26 -0.42
CA ALA A 261 7.52 -1.19 -1.53
C ALA A 261 6.57 -2.31 -1.10
N GLY A 262 5.33 -2.27 -1.61
CA GLY A 262 4.32 -3.28 -1.31
C GLY A 262 4.47 -4.50 -2.23
N PHE A 263 4.80 -5.65 -1.65
CA PHE A 263 4.85 -6.92 -2.38
C PHE A 263 3.65 -7.78 -1.97
N SER A 264 2.91 -8.27 -2.96
CA SER A 264 1.85 -9.26 -2.73
C SER A 264 2.23 -10.60 -3.35
N VAL A 265 1.79 -11.69 -2.74
CA VAL A 265 1.98 -13.05 -3.27
C VAL A 265 1.44 -13.15 -4.70
N GLY A 266 0.29 -12.52 -4.98
CA GLY A 266 -0.29 -12.47 -6.31
C GLY A 266 0.61 -11.77 -7.34
N THR A 267 1.23 -10.64 -6.96
CA THR A 267 2.15 -9.92 -7.85
C THR A 267 3.39 -10.75 -8.17
N LEU A 268 3.97 -11.40 -7.16
CA LEU A 268 5.16 -12.23 -7.35
C LEU A 268 4.86 -13.48 -8.19
N ALA A 269 3.70 -14.10 -7.97
CA ALA A 269 3.25 -15.24 -8.77
C ALA A 269 3.09 -14.86 -10.24
N VAL A 270 2.49 -13.70 -10.54
CA VAL A 270 2.36 -13.19 -11.91
C VAL A 270 3.74 -12.88 -12.52
N ALA A 271 4.65 -12.29 -11.75
CA ALA A 271 6.00 -11.96 -12.22
C ALA A 271 6.82 -13.20 -12.63
N VAL A 272 6.64 -14.34 -11.95
CA VAL A 272 7.30 -15.61 -12.29
C VAL A 272 6.56 -16.36 -13.39
N ALA A 273 5.22 -16.36 -13.37
CA ALA A 273 4.43 -17.11 -14.34
C ALA A 273 4.40 -16.46 -15.74
N ALA A 274 4.32 -15.14 -15.82
CA ALA A 274 4.18 -14.45 -17.11
C ALA A 274 5.36 -14.70 -18.07
N PRO A 275 6.64 -14.65 -17.65
CA PRO A 275 7.76 -15.01 -18.51
C PRO A 275 7.69 -16.45 -19.03
N LEU A 276 7.27 -17.42 -18.19
CA LEU A 276 7.15 -18.82 -18.62
C LEU A 276 6.08 -18.98 -19.70
N VAL A 277 4.94 -18.30 -19.56
CA VAL A 277 3.89 -18.28 -20.59
C VAL A 277 4.41 -17.67 -21.88
N VAL A 278 5.14 -16.55 -21.80
CA VAL A 278 5.76 -15.92 -22.98
C VAL A 278 6.77 -16.85 -23.64
N GLY A 279 7.65 -17.49 -22.88
CA GLY A 279 8.62 -18.47 -23.38
C GLY A 279 7.96 -19.67 -24.06
N LEU A 280 6.84 -20.14 -23.52
CA LEU A 280 6.06 -21.21 -24.13
C LEU A 280 5.44 -20.76 -25.47
N VAL A 281 4.75 -19.62 -25.48
CA VAL A 281 4.05 -19.10 -26.67
C VAL A 281 5.04 -18.78 -27.80
N PHE A 282 6.05 -17.98 -27.52
CA PHE A 282 7.01 -17.52 -28.53
C PHE A 282 8.06 -18.59 -28.89
N GLY A 283 8.33 -19.54 -28.00
CA GLY A 283 9.20 -20.70 -28.27
C GLY A 283 8.52 -21.78 -29.12
N THR A 284 7.19 -21.82 -29.17
CA THR A 284 6.46 -22.86 -29.92
C THR A 284 6.75 -22.81 -31.41
N TYR A 285 6.79 -21.62 -32.03
CA TYR A 285 7.08 -21.48 -33.45
C TYR A 285 8.46 -22.03 -33.87
N PRO A 286 9.59 -21.59 -33.28
CA PRO A 286 10.90 -22.13 -33.64
C PRO A 286 11.03 -23.62 -33.32
N ALA A 287 10.46 -24.08 -32.20
CA ALA A 287 10.47 -25.49 -31.83
C ALA A 287 9.73 -26.37 -32.85
N LEU A 288 8.57 -25.90 -33.33
CA LEU A 288 7.83 -26.56 -34.41
C LEU A 288 8.65 -26.57 -35.70
N ARG A 289 9.28 -25.46 -36.06
CA ARG A 289 10.13 -25.37 -37.26
C ARG A 289 11.28 -26.38 -37.21
N ALA A 290 11.99 -26.46 -36.09
CA ALA A 290 13.08 -27.41 -35.89
C ALA A 290 12.59 -28.88 -35.95
N SER A 291 11.46 -29.16 -35.28
CA SER A 291 10.89 -30.51 -35.24
C SER A 291 10.48 -31.03 -36.63
N ARG A 292 10.08 -30.16 -37.55
CA ARG A 292 9.57 -30.52 -38.89
C ARG A 292 10.61 -30.58 -40.00
N LEU A 293 11.89 -30.27 -39.73
CA LEU A 293 12.97 -30.39 -40.73
C LEU A 293 13.08 -31.82 -41.30
N SER A 294 13.17 -32.00 -42.62
CA SER A 294 13.41 -33.33 -43.20
C SER A 294 14.86 -33.76 -42.94
N PRO A 295 15.13 -35.00 -42.46
CA PRO A 295 16.50 -35.48 -42.28
C PRO A 295 17.31 -35.47 -43.58
N ILE A 296 16.65 -35.77 -44.71
CA ILE A 296 17.29 -35.83 -46.03
C ILE A 296 17.64 -34.42 -46.51
N GLU A 297 16.72 -33.45 -46.38
CA GLU A 297 16.97 -32.06 -46.78
C GLU A 297 18.03 -31.41 -45.88
N ALA A 298 17.99 -31.69 -44.58
CA ALA A 298 18.92 -31.12 -43.61
C ALA A 298 20.38 -31.59 -43.80
N ILE A 299 20.60 -32.78 -44.37
CA ILE A 299 21.94 -33.30 -44.67
C ILE A 299 22.42 -32.84 -46.07
N ARG A 300 21.49 -32.54 -46.97
CA ARG A 300 21.77 -32.12 -48.35
C ARG A 300 22.09 -30.62 -48.49
N HIS A 301 21.76 -29.79 -47.50
CA HIS A 301 22.16 -28.38 -47.47
C HIS A 301 23.66 -28.24 -47.14
N GLU A 302 24.44 -27.82 -48.15
CA GLU A 302 25.62 -26.95 -47.99
C GLU A 302 25.19 -25.50 -48.20
#